data_AF-A0A9E4L950-F1
#
_entry.id   AF-A0A9E4L950-F1
#
_cell.length_a   1.000
_cell.length_b   1.000
_cell.length_c   1.000
_cell.angle_alpha   90.00
_cell.angle_beta   90.00
_cell.angle_gamma   90.00
#
_symmetry.space_group_name_H-M   'P 1'
#
loop_
_entity.id
_entity.type
_entity.pdbx_description
1 polymer ?
#
loop_
_entity_poly.entity_id
_entity_poly.type
_entity_poly.pdbx_seq_one_letter_code
_entity_poly.pdbx_strand_id
1 'polypeptide(L)'
;MRSAPIERITPKGVKTQDAEYELDVIIYATGFDAISGPLTRIDIRGEGGQTFKDKWADGPRSYLGLQTAGFPNFFIATNSAFCNYTVCAEMIVEWIADAIGHLREQKLSSIVPTP
;
A
#
# COMPACT_ATOMS: atom_id res chain seq x y z
N MET A 1 -24.04 14.47 -12.34
CA MET A 1 -22.83 14.71 -11.53
C MET A 1 -21.58 15.02 -12.35
N ARG A 2 -21.37 14.43 -13.56
CA ARG A 2 -20.29 14.87 -14.47
C ARG A 2 -20.47 16.26 -15.10
N SER A 3 -21.67 16.84 -15.02
CA SER A 3 -22.00 18.11 -15.68
C SER A 3 -21.59 19.37 -14.88
N ALA A 4 -21.35 19.26 -13.57
CA ALA A 4 -21.03 20.40 -12.71
C ALA A 4 -19.91 20.04 -11.70
N PRO A 5 -18.64 20.09 -12.12
CA PRO A 5 -17.50 19.85 -11.23
C PRO A 5 -17.50 20.75 -9.99
N ILE A 6 -16.94 20.25 -8.89
CA ILE A 6 -16.66 21.07 -7.69
C ILE A 6 -15.51 22.01 -8.02
N GLU A 7 -15.69 23.30 -7.77
CA GLU A 7 -14.64 24.30 -7.91
C GLU A 7 -13.84 24.45 -6.62
N ARG A 8 -14.55 24.54 -5.48
CA ARG A 8 -13.96 24.71 -4.14
C ARG A 8 -14.96 24.44 -3.03
N ILE A 9 -14.41 24.22 -1.84
CA ILE A 9 -15.15 24.30 -0.58
C ILE A 9 -15.18 25.76 -0.13
N THR A 10 -16.31 26.23 0.39
CA THR A 10 -16.49 27.56 0.95
C THR A 10 -16.83 27.45 2.44
N PRO A 11 -16.76 28.54 3.23
CA PRO A 11 -17.19 28.51 4.63
C PRO A 11 -18.67 28.10 4.82
N LYS A 12 -19.50 28.20 3.77
CA LYS A 12 -20.92 27.85 3.80
C LYS A 12 -21.21 26.44 3.30
N GLY A 13 -20.32 25.84 2.49
CA GLY A 13 -20.54 24.52 1.91
C GLY A 13 -19.71 24.27 0.65
N VAL A 14 -20.32 23.80 -0.44
CA VAL A 14 -19.63 23.36 -1.67
C VAL A 14 -20.05 24.20 -2.85
N LYS A 15 -19.08 24.79 -3.56
CA LYS A 15 -19.30 25.51 -4.82
C LYS A 15 -19.00 24.59 -6.00
N THR A 16 -19.99 24.39 -6.86
CA THR A 16 -19.83 23.79 -8.19
C THR A 16 -19.86 24.88 -9.26
N GLN A 17 -19.54 24.52 -10.51
CA GLN A 17 -19.66 25.42 -11.66
C GLN A 17 -21.07 26.04 -11.78
N ASP A 18 -22.11 25.29 -11.43
CA ASP A 18 -23.49 25.70 -11.63
C ASP A 18 -24.07 26.47 -10.42
N ALA A 19 -23.73 26.06 -9.19
CA ALA A 19 -24.39 26.56 -7.98
C ALA A 19 -23.51 26.45 -6.72
N GLU A 20 -23.93 27.09 -5.64
CA GLU A 20 -23.37 26.89 -4.31
C GLU A 20 -24.40 26.19 -3.43
N TYR A 21 -23.96 25.13 -2.75
CA TYR A 21 -24.78 24.33 -1.84
C TYR A 21 -24.32 24.61 -0.43
N GLU A 22 -25.16 25.27 0.38
CA GLU A 22 -24.89 25.48 1.80
C GLU A 22 -25.09 24.16 2.56
N LEU A 23 -24.14 23.82 3.43
CA LEU A 23 -24.06 22.54 4.13
C LEU A 23 -23.47 22.75 5.53
N ASP A 24 -24.07 22.10 6.53
CA ASP A 24 -23.53 22.11 7.90
C ASP A 24 -22.36 21.11 8.07
N VAL A 25 -22.34 20.05 7.27
CA VAL A 25 -21.37 18.95 7.35
C VAL A 25 -20.97 18.47 5.96
N ILE A 26 -19.68 18.20 5.77
CA ILE A 26 -19.12 17.59 4.55
C ILE A 26 -18.47 16.26 4.92
N ILE A 27 -18.92 15.17 4.28
CA ILE A 27 -18.39 13.82 4.49
C ILE A 27 -17.44 13.47 3.34
N TYR A 28 -16.17 13.24 3.66
CA TYR A 28 -15.17 12.80 2.70
C TYR A 28 -15.21 11.27 2.55
N ALA A 29 -15.99 10.80 1.59
CA ALA A 29 -16.02 9.39 1.15
C ALA A 29 -15.11 9.17 -0.08
N THR A 30 -13.93 9.79 -0.11
CA THR A 30 -13.02 9.85 -1.27
C THR A 30 -12.11 8.62 -1.42
N GLY A 31 -12.29 7.60 -0.60
CA GLY A 31 -11.49 6.37 -0.62
C GLY A 31 -10.11 6.53 0.03
N PHE A 32 -9.16 5.70 -0.41
CA PHE A 32 -7.82 5.57 0.18
C PHE A 32 -6.75 5.48 -0.91
N ASP A 33 -5.53 5.88 -0.56
CA ASP A 33 -4.33 5.43 -1.25
C ASP A 33 -4.03 3.98 -0.81
N ALA A 34 -4.69 3.03 -1.47
CA ALA A 34 -4.95 1.72 -0.92
C ALA A 34 -3.77 0.73 -1.01
N ILE A 35 -2.85 0.92 -1.95
CA ILE A 35 -1.82 -0.08 -2.28
C ILE A 35 -0.45 0.37 -1.79
N SER A 36 0.00 1.55 -2.22
CA SER A 36 1.33 2.07 -1.90
C SER A 36 1.32 3.01 -0.70
N GLY A 37 0.20 3.67 -0.41
CA GLY A 37 0.09 4.67 0.65
C GLY A 37 0.66 4.25 2.02
N PRO A 38 0.27 3.09 2.59
CA PRO A 38 0.78 2.66 3.89
C PRO A 38 2.31 2.45 3.93
N LEU A 39 2.89 1.98 2.82
CA LEU A 39 4.33 1.68 2.75
C LEU A 39 5.16 2.92 2.39
N THR A 40 4.66 3.79 1.53
CA THR A 40 5.39 4.98 1.04
C THR A 40 5.37 6.16 2.02
N ARG A 41 4.52 6.10 3.07
CA ARG A 41 4.48 7.07 4.17
C ARG A 41 5.48 6.77 5.29
N ILE A 42 6.14 5.61 5.26
CA ILE A 42 7.17 5.19 6.21
C ILE A 42 8.54 5.31 5.53
N ASP A 43 9.57 5.79 6.25
CA ASP A 43 10.95 5.82 5.75
C ASP A 43 11.58 4.40 5.81
N ILE A 44 11.15 3.53 4.91
CA ILE A 44 11.68 2.17 4.76
C ILE A 44 12.87 2.21 3.81
N ARG A 45 14.02 1.71 4.26
CA ARG A 45 15.27 1.69 3.48
C ARG A 45 15.80 0.28 3.33
N GLY A 46 16.13 -0.08 2.10
CA GLY A 46 16.74 -1.35 1.74
C GLY A 46 18.26 -1.24 1.60
N GLU A 47 18.83 -2.15 0.82
CA GLU A 47 20.25 -2.19 0.50
C GLU A 47 20.73 -0.89 -0.15
N GLY A 48 21.95 -0.47 0.17
CA GLY A 48 22.53 0.77 -0.35
C GLY A 48 21.80 2.04 0.04
N GLY A 49 20.84 1.98 0.98
CA GLY A 49 20.03 3.12 1.39
C GLY A 49 18.90 3.48 0.44
N GLN A 50 18.59 2.64 -0.56
CA GLN A 50 17.45 2.84 -1.46
C GLN A 50 16.15 2.93 -0.65
N THR A 51 15.36 3.98 -0.85
CA THR A 51 14.07 4.10 -0.19
C THR A 51 13.01 3.29 -0.92
N PHE A 52 12.06 2.73 -0.16
CA PHE A 52 10.94 1.99 -0.74
C PHE A 52 10.07 2.87 -1.62
N LYS A 53 9.89 4.13 -1.22
CA LYS A 53 9.16 5.16 -1.97
C LYS A 53 9.76 5.38 -3.36
N ASP A 54 11.09 5.52 -3.45
CA ASP A 54 11.75 5.72 -4.74
C ASP A 54 11.68 4.46 -5.60
N LYS A 55 11.85 3.28 -4.99
CA LYS A 55 11.74 2.00 -5.70
C LYS A 55 10.36 1.79 -6.34
N TRP A 56 9.30 2.25 -5.69
CA TRP A 56 7.92 2.09 -6.15
C TRP A 56 7.36 3.33 -6.87
N ALA A 57 8.20 4.31 -7.22
CA ALA A 57 7.77 5.54 -7.89
C ALA A 57 7.07 5.27 -9.23
N ASP A 58 7.56 4.27 -9.98
CA ASP A 58 6.97 3.84 -11.27
C ASP A 58 5.89 2.75 -11.11
N GLY A 59 5.46 2.51 -9.87
CA GLY A 59 4.48 1.49 -9.52
C GLY A 59 5.05 0.32 -8.70
N PRO A 60 4.17 -0.43 -8.02
CA PRO A 60 4.57 -1.51 -7.13
C PRO A 60 5.20 -2.68 -7.90
N ARG A 61 6.39 -3.10 -7.46
CA ARG A 61 7.08 -4.30 -7.96
C ARG A 61 7.40 -5.23 -6.81
N SER A 62 6.88 -6.45 -6.88
CA SER A 62 7.02 -7.45 -5.83
C SER A 62 7.09 -8.86 -6.43
N TYR A 63 7.89 -9.71 -5.81
CA TYR A 63 7.86 -11.15 -6.02
C TYR A 63 6.70 -11.75 -5.23
N LEU A 64 5.77 -12.39 -5.94
CA LEU A 64 4.55 -13.01 -5.39
C LEU A 64 3.65 -12.07 -4.56
N GLY A 65 3.87 -10.75 -4.62
CA GLY A 65 3.19 -9.81 -3.72
C GLY A 65 3.70 -9.80 -2.28
N LEU A 66 4.74 -10.59 -1.97
CA LEU A 66 5.23 -10.84 -0.62
C LEU A 66 6.57 -10.19 -0.33
N GLN A 67 7.43 -10.02 -1.32
CA GLN A 67 8.78 -9.45 -1.13
C GLN A 67 9.15 -8.54 -2.30
N THR A 68 10.15 -7.70 -2.11
CA THR A 68 10.71 -6.87 -3.19
C THR A 68 12.24 -6.96 -3.17
N ALA A 69 12.88 -7.00 -4.35
CA ALA A 69 14.33 -7.16 -4.45
C ALA A 69 15.07 -5.98 -3.76
N GLY A 70 16.23 -6.21 -3.16
CA GLY A 70 17.00 -5.17 -2.44
C GLY A 70 16.43 -4.77 -1.08
N PHE A 71 15.39 -5.45 -0.59
CA PHE A 71 14.83 -5.30 0.75
C PHE A 71 14.85 -6.66 1.46
N PRO A 72 16.04 -7.13 1.92
CA PRO A 72 16.17 -8.44 2.55
C PRO A 72 15.37 -8.53 3.84
N ASN A 73 14.80 -9.71 4.10
CA ASN A 73 13.96 -10.02 5.27
C ASN A 73 12.73 -9.09 5.44
N PHE A 74 12.35 -8.35 4.39
CA PHE A 74 11.15 -7.52 4.38
C PHE A 74 10.01 -8.25 3.67
N PHE A 75 8.89 -8.42 4.38
CA PHE A 75 7.70 -9.08 3.87
C PHE A 75 6.50 -8.14 3.83
N ILE A 76 5.70 -8.23 2.77
CA ILE A 76 4.47 -7.47 2.54
C ILE A 76 3.30 -8.44 2.70
N ALA A 77 2.59 -8.34 3.83
CA ALA A 77 1.54 -9.29 4.18
C ALA A 77 0.17 -9.02 3.53
N THR A 78 0.02 -7.93 2.77
CA THR A 78 -1.31 -7.42 2.38
C THR A 78 -1.52 -7.28 0.88
N ASN A 79 -0.51 -7.58 0.05
CA ASN A 79 -0.46 -7.08 -1.34
C ASN A 79 -0.43 -8.17 -2.43
N SER A 80 -0.74 -9.43 -2.09
CA SER A 80 -0.53 -10.56 -3.01
C SER A 80 -1.77 -11.10 -3.72
N ALA A 81 -3.00 -10.86 -3.25
CA ALA A 81 -4.21 -11.38 -3.90
C ALA A 81 -5.47 -10.53 -3.67
N PHE A 82 -6.29 -10.38 -4.71
CA PHE A 82 -7.66 -9.86 -4.60
C PHE A 82 -8.63 -11.02 -4.32
N CYS A 83 -9.10 -11.11 -3.09
CA CYS A 83 -9.85 -12.26 -2.57
C CYS A 83 -10.56 -11.88 -1.26
N ASN A 84 -11.23 -12.84 -0.63
CA ASN A 84 -11.63 -12.68 0.77
C ASN A 84 -10.39 -12.46 1.64
N TYR A 85 -10.29 -11.27 2.24
CA TYR A 85 -9.10 -10.82 2.93
C TYR A 85 -8.68 -11.77 4.05
N THR A 86 -9.62 -12.28 4.85
CA THR A 86 -9.29 -13.21 5.95
C THR A 86 -8.64 -14.49 5.43
N VAL A 87 -9.20 -15.07 4.37
CA VAL A 87 -8.70 -16.32 3.77
C VAL A 87 -7.29 -16.14 3.21
N CYS A 88 -7.06 -15.05 2.47
CA CYS A 88 -5.74 -14.81 1.91
C CYS A 88 -4.73 -14.36 2.97
N ALA A 89 -5.15 -13.61 3.97
CA ALA A 89 -4.27 -13.20 5.06
C ALA A 89 -3.72 -14.41 5.81
N GLU A 90 -4.54 -15.43 6.09
CA GLU A 90 -4.08 -16.68 6.70
C GLU A 90 -3.00 -17.34 5.84
N MET A 91 -3.28 -17.58 4.55
CA MET A 91 -2.33 -18.20 3.63
C MET A 91 -1.00 -17.40 3.52
N ILE A 92 -1.08 -16.07 3.49
CA ILE A 92 0.09 -15.19 3.42
C ILE A 92 0.92 -15.28 4.71
N VAL A 93 0.27 -15.22 5.87
CA VAL A 93 0.94 -15.26 7.17
C VAL A 93 1.57 -16.63 7.40
N GLU A 94 0.87 -17.72 7.05
CA GLU A 94 1.40 -19.09 7.10
C GLU A 94 2.65 -19.22 6.24
N TRP A 95 2.60 -18.75 4.98
CA TRP A 95 3.76 -18.80 4.11
C TRP A 95 4.96 -18.00 4.66
N ILE A 96 4.72 -16.79 5.18
CA ILE A 96 5.78 -15.96 5.77
C ILE A 96 6.38 -16.64 7.00
N ALA A 97 5.54 -17.24 7.86
CA ALA A 97 5.98 -17.96 9.04
C ALA A 97 6.85 -19.18 8.67
N ASP A 98 6.42 -19.96 7.67
CA ASP A 98 7.16 -21.12 7.16
C ASP A 98 8.50 -20.70 6.53
N ALA A 99 8.52 -19.62 5.75
CA ALA A 99 9.76 -19.09 5.17
C ALA A 99 10.76 -18.67 6.26
N ILE A 100 10.29 -17.98 7.32
CA ILE A 100 11.12 -17.61 8.46
C ILE A 100 11.60 -18.85 9.23
N GLY A 101 10.72 -19.85 9.42
CA GLY A 101 11.05 -21.12 10.04
C GLY A 101 12.17 -21.85 9.29
N HIS A 102 12.04 -21.95 7.96
CA HIS A 102 13.04 -22.55 7.09
C HIS A 102 14.40 -21.86 7.20
N LEU A 103 14.46 -20.53 7.22
CA LEU A 103 15.72 -19.81 7.40
C LEU A 103 16.39 -20.16 8.74
N ARG A 104 15.62 -20.26 9.81
CA ARG A 104 16.14 -20.62 11.14
C ARG A 104 16.70 -22.04 11.17
N GLU A 105 15.97 -23.00 10.60
CA GLU A 105 16.40 -24.40 10.50
C GLU A 105 17.69 -24.55 9.69
N GLN A 106 17.78 -23.85 8.56
CA GLN A 106 18.95 -23.88 7.68
C GLN A 106 20.08 -22.95 8.14
N LYS A 107 19.91 -22.23 9.26
CA LYS A 107 20.88 -21.24 9.79
C LYS A 107 21.24 -20.14 8.79
N LEU A 108 20.26 -19.73 7.99
CA LEU A 108 20.35 -18.62 7.05
C LEU A 108 19.92 -17.32 7.74
N SER A 109 20.56 -16.20 7.40
CA SER A 109 20.30 -14.89 8.02
C SER A 109 19.54 -13.91 7.13
N SER A 110 19.39 -14.23 5.83
CA SER A 110 18.80 -13.33 4.84
C SER A 110 18.04 -14.10 3.77
N ILE A 111 16.87 -13.58 3.38
CA ILE A 111 16.13 -13.94 2.18
C ILE A 111 15.73 -12.69 1.40
N VAL A 112 15.93 -12.72 0.09
CA VAL A 112 15.54 -11.63 -0.82
C VAL A 112 15.28 -12.22 -2.21
N PRO A 113 14.24 -11.79 -2.93
CA PRO A 113 14.04 -12.20 -4.31
C PRO A 113 15.11 -11.58 -5.22
N THR A 114 15.45 -12.28 -6.29
CA THR A 114 16.30 -11.74 -7.36
C THR A 114 15.57 -10.62 -8.12
N PRO A 115 16.30 -9.68 -8.77
CA PRO A 115 15.71 -8.61 -9.57
C PRO A 115 14.79 -9.09 -10.70
#